data_AF-A0A740PMT6-F1
#
_entry.id   AF-A0A740PMT6-F1
#
_cell.length_a   1.000
_cell.length_b   1.000
_cell.length_c   1.000
_cell.angle_alpha   90.00
_cell.angle_beta   90.00
_cell.angle_gamma   90.00
#
_symmetry.space_group_name_H-M   'P 1'
#
loop_
_entity.id
_entity.type
_entity.pdbx_description
1 polymer ?
#
loop_
_entity_poly.entity_id
_entity_poly.type
_entity_poly.pdbx_seq_one_letter_code
_entity_poly.pdbx_strand_id
1 'polypeptide(L)'
;MKKTLIGTGFALTLLLSPFQQAFAEEPTTGEIRKFDIVAHRGATGYAPENTIAAFDKGLEMKADYIEIDVQRSKDGELVVIH
;
A
#
# COMPACT_ATOMS: atom_id res chain seq x y z
N MET A 1 -28.95 52.98 1.75
CA MET A 1 -29.50 51.86 0.97
C MET A 1 -28.41 50.82 0.72
N LYS A 2 -28.68 49.56 1.10
CA LYS A 2 -28.04 48.29 0.67
C LYS A 2 -26.54 48.08 1.00
N LYS A 3 -26.26 47.74 2.27
CA LYS A 3 -25.05 46.98 2.69
C LYS A 3 -25.49 45.62 3.25
N THR A 4 -25.76 44.64 2.39
CA THR A 4 -25.98 43.24 2.82
C THR A 4 -26.07 42.36 1.58
N LEU A 5 -24.94 41.76 1.14
CA LEU A 5 -25.03 40.60 0.24
C LEU A 5 -23.80 39.66 0.21
N ILE A 6 -22.78 39.84 1.06
CA ILE A 6 -21.58 38.97 1.02
C ILE A 6 -21.59 37.88 2.11
N GLY A 7 -22.53 37.92 3.08
CA GLY A 7 -22.55 36.98 4.20
C GLY A 7 -23.25 35.63 3.93
N THR A 8 -24.12 35.53 2.93
CA THR A 8 -24.98 34.34 2.73
C THR A 8 -24.30 33.19 1.99
N GLY A 9 -23.28 33.45 1.16
CA GLY A 9 -22.57 32.40 0.42
C GLY A 9 -21.65 31.56 1.31
N PHE A 10 -20.98 32.18 2.28
CA PHE A 10 -20.00 31.51 3.15
C PHE A 10 -20.66 30.75 4.32
N ALA A 11 -21.80 31.24 4.80
CA ALA A 11 -22.59 30.52 5.79
C ALA A 11 -23.22 29.25 5.20
N LEU A 12 -23.60 29.27 3.92
CA LEU A 12 -24.21 28.11 3.26
C LEU A 12 -23.19 26.99 2.99
N THR A 13 -21.94 27.31 2.65
CA THR A 13 -20.86 26.32 2.51
C THR A 13 -20.42 25.71 3.84
N LEU A 14 -20.42 26.48 4.94
CA LEU A 14 -20.16 25.96 6.29
C LEU A 14 -21.31 25.13 6.87
N LEU A 15 -22.55 25.36 6.41
CA LEU A 15 -23.72 24.56 6.83
C LEU A 15 -23.80 23.21 6.11
N LEU A 16 -23.23 23.08 4.91
CA LEU A 16 -23.19 21.81 4.16
C LEU A 16 -21.94 20.96 4.43
N SER A 17 -20.90 21.49 5.08
CA SER A 17 -19.69 20.71 5.39
C SER A 17 -19.91 19.47 6.27
N PRO A 18 -20.75 19.46 7.32
CA PRO A 18 -20.99 18.21 8.06
C PRO A 18 -21.82 17.20 7.25
N PHE A 19 -22.54 17.63 6.22
CA PHE A 19 -23.35 16.74 5.38
C PHE A 19 -22.50 15.95 4.39
N GLN A 20 -21.40 16.53 3.88
CA GLN A 20 -20.45 15.81 3.02
C GLN A 20 -19.64 14.74 3.77
N GLN A 21 -19.37 14.94 5.06
CA GLN A 21 -18.61 13.98 5.85
C GLN A 21 -19.43 12.74 6.26
N ALA A 22 -20.76 12.84 6.27
CA ALA A 22 -21.67 11.74 6.58
C ALA A 22 -21.79 10.68 5.45
N PHE A 23 -21.23 10.96 4.27
CA PHE A 23 -21.18 10.03 3.13
C PHE A 23 -19.77 9.50 2.85
N ALA A 24 -18.81 9.68 3.76
CA ALA A 24 -17.60 8.89 3.70
C ALA A 24 -18.01 7.42 3.81
N GLU A 25 -17.68 6.62 2.80
CA GLU A 25 -18.01 5.20 2.73
C GLU A 25 -17.32 4.50 3.90
N GLU A 26 -18.06 4.24 4.97
CA GLU A 26 -17.58 3.41 6.07
C GLU A 26 -17.22 2.04 5.47
N PRO A 27 -16.00 1.53 5.67
CA PRO A 27 -15.62 0.23 5.14
C PRO A 27 -16.64 -0.78 5.65
N THR A 28 -17.46 -1.30 4.72
CA THR A 28 -18.54 -2.21 5.08
C THR A 28 -17.90 -3.41 5.81
N THR A 29 -18.55 -3.88 6.87
CA THR A 29 -18.05 -4.95 7.75
C THR A 29 -17.71 -6.28 7.02
N GLY A 30 -17.92 -6.35 5.69
CA GLY A 30 -17.57 -7.47 4.81
C GLY A 30 -16.47 -7.21 3.77
N GLU A 31 -15.86 -6.02 3.67
CA GLU A 31 -14.66 -5.86 2.85
C GLU A 31 -13.48 -6.57 3.53
N ILE A 32 -13.21 -7.80 3.08
CA ILE A 32 -11.99 -8.52 3.44
C ILE A 32 -10.83 -7.67 2.93
N ARG A 33 -10.08 -7.02 3.83
CA ARG A 33 -8.78 -6.46 3.47
C ARG A 33 -7.93 -7.62 2.95
N LYS A 34 -7.61 -7.60 1.66
CA LYS A 34 -6.68 -8.56 1.07
C LYS A 34 -5.33 -8.37 1.78
N PHE A 35 -4.84 -9.42 2.42
CA PHE A 35 -3.48 -9.43 2.95
C PHE A 35 -2.52 -9.78 1.82
N ASP A 36 -1.44 -9.03 1.71
CA ASP A 36 -0.35 -9.35 0.81
C ASP A 36 0.55 -10.41 1.44
N ILE A 37 0.87 -11.45 0.68
CA ILE A 37 1.81 -12.51 1.05
C ILE A 37 3.17 -12.17 0.46
N VAL A 38 4.14 -11.89 1.32
CA VAL A 38 5.51 -11.54 0.93
C VAL A 38 6.44 -12.73 1.18
N ALA A 39 7.05 -13.25 0.12
CA ALA A 39 8.06 -14.30 0.21
C ALA A 39 9.40 -13.71 0.64
N HIS A 40 9.68 -13.76 1.95
CA HIS A 40 10.89 -13.24 2.58
C HIS A 40 12.16 -13.92 2.07
N ARG A 41 12.95 -13.16 1.28
CA ARG A 41 14.13 -13.58 0.52
C ARG A 41 13.85 -14.68 -0.50
N GLY A 42 12.64 -14.69 -1.04
CA GLY A 42 12.04 -15.83 -1.74
C GLY A 42 11.40 -16.83 -0.76
N ALA A 43 11.26 -18.08 -1.17
CA ALA A 43 10.73 -19.14 -0.32
C ALA A 43 11.84 -19.79 0.53
N THR A 44 12.49 -19.01 1.41
CA THR A 44 13.70 -19.39 2.19
C THR A 44 13.55 -20.69 3.00
N GLY A 45 12.34 -21.04 3.43
CA GLY A 45 12.07 -22.31 4.10
C GLY A 45 12.18 -23.56 3.19
N TYR A 46 12.24 -23.38 1.87
CA TYR A 46 12.16 -24.45 0.87
C TYR A 46 13.34 -24.47 -0.11
N ALA A 47 14.05 -23.35 -0.28
CA ALA A 47 15.24 -23.22 -1.13
C ALA A 47 16.19 -22.17 -0.53
N PRO A 48 17.49 -22.15 -0.92
CA PRO A 48 18.44 -21.17 -0.41
C PRO A 48 17.98 -19.74 -0.67
N GLU A 49 17.95 -18.91 0.37
CA GLU A 49 17.50 -17.51 0.31
C GLU A 49 18.21 -16.70 -0.79
N ASN A 50 17.55 -15.66 -1.30
CA ASN A 50 18.15 -14.72 -2.24
C ASN A 50 18.71 -15.38 -3.53
N THR A 51 18.17 -16.55 -3.91
CA THR A 51 18.50 -17.26 -5.16
C THR A 51 17.29 -17.38 -6.08
N ILE A 52 17.54 -17.59 -7.38
CA ILE A 52 16.49 -17.88 -8.37
C ILE A 52 15.60 -19.05 -7.93
N ALA A 53 16.18 -20.10 -7.34
CA ALA A 53 15.41 -21.25 -6.87
C ALA A 53 14.39 -20.89 -5.77
N ALA A 54 14.76 -19.98 -4.84
CA ALA A 54 13.82 -19.49 -3.83
C ALA A 54 12.76 -18.56 -4.43
N PHE A 55 13.10 -17.76 -5.44
CA PHE A 55 12.15 -16.90 -6.14
C PHE A 55 11.13 -17.72 -6.93
N ASP A 56 11.60 -18.69 -7.74
CA ASP A 56 10.75 -19.60 -8.50
C ASP A 56 9.78 -20.35 -7.58
N LYS A 57 10.26 -20.80 -6.41
CA LYS A 57 9.40 -21.44 -5.42
C LYS A 57 8.38 -20.49 -4.81
N GLY A 58 8.74 -19.23 -4.56
CA GLY A 58 7.80 -18.19 -4.12
C GLY A 58 6.70 -17.92 -5.15
N LEU A 59 7.06 -17.89 -6.45
CA LEU A 59 6.10 -17.77 -7.56
C LEU A 59 5.17 -18.98 -7.63
N GLU A 60 5.70 -20.20 -7.51
CA GLU A 60 4.91 -21.45 -7.48
C GLU A 60 3.88 -21.43 -6.34
N MET A 61 4.27 -20.87 -5.18
CA MET A 61 3.42 -20.71 -4.01
C MET A 61 2.44 -19.53 -4.10
N LYS A 62 2.47 -18.75 -5.19
CA LYS A 62 1.59 -17.60 -5.45
C LYS A 62 1.73 -16.48 -4.40
N ALA A 63 2.95 -16.22 -3.93
CA ALA A 63 3.22 -15.02 -3.15
C ALA A 63 2.87 -13.76 -3.97
N ASP A 64 2.33 -12.73 -3.32
CA ASP A 64 2.03 -11.45 -3.96
C ASP A 64 3.33 -10.68 -4.28
N TYR A 65 4.37 -10.86 -3.45
CA TYR A 65 5.69 -10.25 -3.62
C TYR A 65 6.82 -11.24 -3.35
N ILE A 66 7.94 -11.05 -4.06
CA ILE A 66 9.24 -11.57 -3.68
C ILE A 66 10.00 -10.44 -3.00
N GLU A 67 10.44 -10.67 -1.77
CA GLU A 67 11.33 -9.74 -1.06
C GLU A 67 12.79 -10.12 -1.32
N ILE A 68 13.64 -9.11 -1.44
CA ILE A 68 15.07 -9.24 -1.74
C ILE A 68 15.87 -8.27 -0.87
N ASP A 69 17.02 -8.74 -0.37
CA ASP A 69 18.03 -7.87 0.26
C ASP A 69 19.06 -7.45 -0.79
N VAL A 70 19.30 -6.16 -0.95
CA VAL A 70 20.28 -5.64 -1.93
C VAL A 70 21.51 -5.12 -1.22
N GLN A 71 22.68 -5.59 -1.64
CA GLN A 71 24.00 -5.12 -1.22
C GLN A 71 24.81 -4.65 -2.43
N ARG A 72 25.98 -4.06 -2.17
CA ARG A 72 26.91 -3.60 -3.22
C ARG A 72 28.27 -4.27 -3.08
N SER A 73 28.77 -4.85 -4.18
CA SER A 73 30.10 -5.43 -4.26
C SER A 73 31.21 -4.38 -4.26
N LYS A 74 32.47 -4.82 -4.19
CA LYS A 74 33.65 -3.95 -4.20
C LYS A 74 33.81 -3.18 -5.51
N ASP A 75 33.44 -3.79 -6.63
CA ASP A 75 33.43 -3.20 -7.97
C ASP A 75 32.17 -2.37 -8.27
N GLY A 76 31.24 -2.28 -7.32
CA GLY A 76 30.10 -1.36 -7.37
C GLY A 76 28.81 -1.99 -7.91
N GLU A 77 28.83 -3.26 -8.28
CA GLU A 77 27.66 -4.00 -8.75
C GLU A 77 26.69 -4.30 -7.61
N LEU A 78 25.39 -4.29 -7.91
CA LEU A 78 24.36 -4.69 -6.96
C LEU A 78 24.26 -6.21 -6.93
N VAL A 79 24.19 -6.77 -5.73
CA VAL A 79 24.05 -8.22 -5.49
C VAL A 79 22.92 -8.47 -4.51
N VAL A 80 22.30 -9.64 -4.61
CA VAL A 80 21.17 -10.03 -3.76
C VAL A 80 21.65 -11.00 -2.70
N ILE A 81 21.80 -10.50 -1.47
CA ILE A 81 22.32 -11.22 -0.31
C ILE A 81 21.95 -10.45 0.96
N HIS A 82 21.68 -11.17 2.05
CA HIS A 82 21.44 -10.56 3.35
C HIS A 82 22.74 -10.09 4.00
#